data_AF-A0A7C1WHC5-F1
#
_entry.id   AF-A0A7C1WHC5-F1
#
_cell.length_a   1.000
_cell.length_b   1.000
_cell.length_c   1.000
_cell.angle_alpha   90.00
_cell.angle_beta   90.00
_cell.angle_gamma   90.00
#
_symmetry.space_group_name_H-M   'P 1'
#
loop_
_entity.id
_entity.type
_entity.pdbx_description
1 polymer ?
#
loop_
_entity_poly.entity_id
_entity_poly.type
_entity_poly.pdbx_seq_one_letter_code
_entity_poly.pdbx_strand_id
1 'polypeptide(L)'
;MRLTALLSPLLLLLTPSLARADLIVGQVVDSNGVGVPGVDIDVKNLGSGGTPPIFNDGTDANGFFSTTVPAGLYRVTFTPPPPPTTTHLIVEVCDVTILGTTNMGVITLPPGVSLTTRVVDPLGFPVAGVNADVIDLATGDNLNLANDTSDAFGNLSVAVPTGNLEFRLKTAGVIGQVLAPTATQLTTTANTNLGDTMLAPGFVVSGVLRSTGGVGVPDADLDFRDPATGTKIFTPGDNTDPLGNFSVVVGAGTYDIEFCPPPATFLAPTRISSQLVNSNLSLGVVTVQNGVQLSGTIRDWTGVPQPGASVDLEVPLTNIHPLLCTPRADKNGHYSVLVAPGTYDVTFKPQGFSQPLGEDKHPAVALGGGTVLNGTLPECPFSSSYGVGAPGTGGVVPVLSDVGGAPRLSNGGWAWQLDGGVGGGTAILLVSLRKASLPLFGHTMLVDPTPPRLMRTLILSGAPGVAGAGSATFPLPAPLAPSFAGVPFYAQFAVLDSSPFGNVALSNGLQTTFCN
;
A
#
# COMPACT_ATOMS: atom_id res chain seq x y z
N MET A 1 -84.15 -42.67 -38.65
CA MET A 1 -84.47 -42.42 -37.23
C MET A 1 -83.14 -42.27 -36.50
N ARG A 2 -82.93 -41.11 -35.87
CA ARG A 2 -81.73 -40.74 -35.12
C ARG A 2 -81.52 -41.69 -33.94
N LEU A 3 -80.27 -42.03 -33.60
CA LEU A 3 -79.81 -41.96 -32.20
C LEU A 3 -78.27 -41.87 -32.14
N THR A 4 -77.85 -40.75 -31.56
CA THR A 4 -76.51 -40.29 -31.19
C THR A 4 -75.94 -41.08 -30.01
N ALA A 5 -74.68 -41.53 -30.14
CA ALA A 5 -73.83 -41.91 -29.01
C ALA A 5 -72.62 -40.96 -29.01
N LEU A 6 -72.50 -40.15 -27.95
CA LEU A 6 -71.35 -39.28 -27.71
C LEU A 6 -70.15 -40.12 -27.27
N LEU A 7 -69.06 -40.07 -28.04
CA LEU A 7 -67.71 -40.42 -27.59
C LEU A 7 -66.95 -39.11 -27.32
N SER A 8 -66.50 -38.93 -26.08
CA SER A 8 -65.71 -37.78 -25.64
C SER A 8 -64.22 -38.00 -25.96
N PRO A 9 -63.50 -37.06 -26.59
CA PRO A 9 -62.06 -36.98 -26.47
C PRO A 9 -61.70 -35.90 -25.45
N LEU A 10 -61.02 -36.33 -24.39
CA LEU A 10 -60.35 -35.47 -23.41
C LEU A 10 -59.24 -34.70 -24.14
N LEU A 11 -59.50 -33.43 -24.44
CA LEU A 11 -58.53 -32.51 -25.03
C LEU A 11 -57.59 -32.01 -23.92
N LEU A 12 -56.35 -32.51 -23.91
CA LEU A 12 -55.28 -32.00 -23.04
C LEU A 12 -54.92 -30.57 -23.51
N LEU A 13 -55.42 -29.55 -22.81
CA LEU A 13 -54.94 -28.18 -23.01
C LEU A 13 -53.51 -28.09 -22.48
N LEU A 14 -52.51 -28.12 -23.37
CA LEU A 14 -51.22 -27.50 -23.08
C LEU A 14 -51.44 -25.99 -23.06
N THR A 15 -51.61 -25.43 -21.85
CA THR A 15 -51.41 -23.99 -21.66
C THR A 15 -49.93 -23.69 -21.91
N PRO A 16 -49.56 -22.81 -22.85
CA PRO A 16 -48.20 -22.30 -22.87
C PRO A 16 -47.98 -21.58 -21.53
N SER A 17 -47.00 -22.03 -20.74
CA SER A 17 -46.51 -21.23 -19.63
C SER A 17 -46.00 -19.92 -20.24
N LEU A 18 -46.68 -18.81 -19.97
CA LEU A 18 -46.13 -17.49 -20.23
C LEU A 18 -44.78 -17.45 -19.50
N ALA A 19 -43.68 -17.47 -20.25
CA ALA A 19 -42.37 -17.21 -19.70
C ALA A 19 -42.41 -15.79 -19.14
N ARG A 20 -42.54 -15.68 -17.82
CA ARG A 20 -42.46 -14.39 -17.13
C ARG A 20 -40.99 -13.99 -17.22
N ALA A 21 -40.72 -12.86 -17.86
CA ALA A 21 -39.41 -12.24 -17.79
C ALA A 21 -39.17 -11.80 -16.34
N ASP A 22 -38.06 -12.24 -15.75
CA ASP A 22 -37.61 -11.77 -14.45
C ASP A 22 -37.06 -10.34 -14.58
N LEU A 23 -37.29 -9.52 -13.57
CA LEU A 23 -37.00 -8.08 -13.61
C LEU A 23 -36.18 -7.69 -12.39
N ILE A 24 -35.30 -6.70 -12.55
CA ILE A 24 -34.89 -5.84 -11.45
C ILE A 24 -35.55 -4.48 -11.60
N VAL A 25 -36.05 -3.95 -10.49
CA VAL A 25 -36.67 -2.63 -10.41
C VAL A 25 -36.12 -1.87 -9.22
N GLY A 26 -36.10 -0.54 -9.29
CA GLY A 26 -35.67 0.29 -8.19
C GLY A 26 -35.54 1.74 -8.58
N GLN A 27 -34.84 2.50 -7.73
CA GLN A 27 -34.52 3.90 -7.97
C GLN A 27 -33.06 4.16 -7.61
N VAL A 28 -32.35 4.94 -8.42
CA VAL A 28 -31.01 5.43 -8.13
C VAL A 28 -31.09 6.91 -7.77
N VAL A 29 -30.49 7.29 -6.64
CA VAL A 29 -30.49 8.66 -6.10
C VAL A 29 -29.09 9.11 -5.72
N ASP A 30 -28.89 10.43 -5.62
CA ASP A 30 -27.70 11.03 -5.03
C ASP A 30 -27.77 11.00 -3.49
N SER A 31 -26.73 11.51 -2.83
CA SER A 31 -26.67 11.61 -1.35
C SER A 31 -27.75 12.51 -0.74
N ASN A 32 -28.44 13.33 -1.53
CA ASN A 32 -29.55 14.19 -1.10
C ASN A 32 -30.93 13.55 -1.37
N GLY A 33 -30.96 12.36 -1.96
CA GLY A 33 -32.19 11.66 -2.34
C GLY A 33 -32.80 12.12 -3.66
N VAL A 34 -32.06 12.88 -4.48
CA VAL A 34 -32.50 13.31 -5.82
C VAL A 34 -32.20 12.19 -6.82
N GLY A 35 -33.19 11.85 -7.65
CA GLY A 35 -33.03 10.82 -8.69
C GLY A 35 -31.92 11.14 -9.69
N VAL A 36 -31.06 10.17 -9.98
CA VAL A 36 -29.94 10.33 -10.93
C VAL A 36 -30.33 9.71 -12.28
N PRO A 37 -30.48 10.51 -13.34
CA PRO A 37 -30.87 10.00 -14.65
C PRO A 37 -29.70 9.43 -15.45
N GLY A 38 -29.98 8.49 -16.35
CA GLY A 38 -29.02 7.94 -17.30
C GLY A 38 -27.93 7.06 -16.66
N VAL A 39 -28.16 6.55 -15.44
CA VAL A 39 -27.28 5.56 -14.82
C VAL A 39 -27.43 4.26 -15.58
N ASP A 40 -26.34 3.79 -16.16
CA ASP A 40 -26.23 2.53 -16.87
C ASP A 40 -26.15 1.39 -15.86
N ILE A 41 -26.90 0.31 -16.08
CA ILE A 41 -26.98 -0.80 -15.13
C ILE A 41 -26.47 -2.05 -15.83
N ASP A 42 -25.38 -2.61 -15.31
CA ASP A 42 -24.81 -3.86 -15.79
C ASP A 42 -25.05 -4.99 -14.79
N VAL A 43 -25.11 -6.22 -15.29
CA VAL A 43 -25.13 -7.42 -14.45
C VAL A 43 -23.97 -8.34 -14.80
N LYS A 44 -23.36 -8.95 -13.79
CA LYS A 44 -22.36 -10.01 -13.95
C LYS A 44 -22.85 -11.25 -13.24
N ASN A 45 -23.02 -12.34 -14.00
CA ASN A 45 -23.46 -13.62 -13.44
C ASN A 45 -22.37 -14.18 -12.51
N LEU A 46 -22.75 -14.50 -11.27
CA LEU A 46 -21.87 -15.10 -10.25
C LEU A 46 -22.11 -16.61 -10.08
N GLY A 47 -23.16 -17.14 -10.71
CA GLY A 47 -23.50 -18.56 -10.71
C GLY A 47 -22.98 -19.29 -11.95
N SER A 48 -23.69 -20.34 -12.35
CA SER A 48 -23.44 -21.04 -13.60
C SER A 48 -24.13 -20.36 -14.78
N GLY A 49 -23.42 -20.25 -15.91
CA GLY A 49 -23.92 -19.59 -17.11
C GLY A 49 -23.11 -18.35 -17.46
N GLY A 50 -23.18 -17.90 -18.72
CA GLY A 50 -22.54 -16.66 -19.13
C GLY A 50 -23.23 -15.43 -18.52
N THR A 51 -22.55 -14.29 -18.57
CA THR A 51 -23.18 -12.98 -18.30
C THR A 51 -24.21 -12.69 -19.41
N PRO A 52 -25.50 -12.51 -19.07
CA PRO A 52 -26.50 -12.17 -20.07
C PRO A 52 -26.30 -10.72 -20.54
N PRO A 53 -26.49 -10.43 -21.84
CA PRO A 53 -26.64 -9.05 -22.27
C PRO A 53 -27.97 -8.51 -21.73
N ILE A 54 -27.91 -7.31 -21.17
CA ILE A 54 -29.10 -6.52 -20.83
C ILE A 54 -29.11 -5.27 -21.69
N PHE A 55 -30.32 -4.76 -21.96
CA PHE A 55 -30.53 -3.67 -22.89
C PHE A 55 -31.54 -2.68 -22.31
N ASN A 56 -31.33 -1.39 -22.57
CA ASN A 56 -32.22 -0.32 -22.13
C ASN A 56 -32.49 -0.36 -20.62
N ASP A 57 -31.39 -0.45 -19.89
CA ASP A 57 -31.21 -0.58 -18.45
C ASP A 57 -30.85 0.74 -17.76
N GLY A 58 -30.82 1.84 -18.52
CA GLY A 58 -30.66 3.19 -18.01
C GLY A 58 -31.78 3.65 -17.06
N THR A 59 -31.44 4.49 -16.09
CA THR A 59 -32.44 5.18 -15.25
C THR A 59 -33.15 6.33 -15.96
N ASP A 60 -34.42 6.55 -15.62
CA ASP A 60 -35.22 7.67 -16.12
C ASP A 60 -34.88 9.02 -15.47
N ALA A 61 -35.61 10.09 -15.83
CA ALA A 61 -35.40 11.45 -15.31
C ALA A 61 -35.48 11.57 -13.78
N ASN A 62 -36.17 10.64 -13.10
CA ASN A 62 -36.32 10.60 -11.65
C ASN A 62 -35.49 9.47 -11.02
N GLY A 63 -34.58 8.85 -11.78
CA GLY A 63 -33.71 7.79 -11.31
C GLY A 63 -34.35 6.41 -11.26
N PHE A 64 -35.59 6.22 -11.70
CA PHE A 64 -36.22 4.89 -11.68
C PHE A 64 -35.68 4.01 -12.80
N PHE A 65 -35.54 2.72 -12.51
CA PHE A 65 -35.15 1.71 -13.50
C PHE A 65 -36.03 0.48 -13.42
N SER A 66 -36.16 -0.20 -14.57
CA SER A 66 -36.79 -1.50 -14.70
C SER A 66 -36.16 -2.23 -15.87
N THR A 67 -35.33 -3.23 -15.62
CA THR A 67 -34.66 -4.01 -16.67
C THR A 67 -34.88 -5.50 -16.50
N THR A 68 -34.88 -6.22 -17.62
CA THR A 68 -35.10 -7.67 -17.68
C THR A 68 -33.78 -8.40 -17.44
N VAL A 69 -33.74 -9.23 -16.42
CA VAL A 69 -32.56 -10.01 -16.05
C VAL A 69 -33.01 -11.42 -15.73
N PRO A 70 -32.52 -12.47 -16.42
CA PRO A 70 -32.90 -13.85 -16.13
C PRO A 70 -32.67 -14.23 -14.66
N ALA A 71 -33.48 -15.14 -14.11
CA ALA A 71 -33.23 -15.66 -12.77
C ALA A 71 -31.80 -16.17 -12.59
N GLY A 72 -31.20 -15.86 -11.44
CA GLY A 72 -29.81 -16.18 -11.15
C GLY A 72 -29.24 -15.37 -10.00
N LEU A 73 -27.94 -15.55 -9.75
CA LEU A 73 -27.18 -14.81 -8.76
C LEU A 73 -26.22 -13.87 -9.49
N TYR A 74 -26.30 -12.58 -9.18
CA TYR A 74 -25.57 -11.55 -9.91
C TYR A 74 -24.85 -10.57 -8.98
N ARG A 75 -23.79 -9.98 -9.51
CA ARG A 75 -23.33 -8.66 -9.13
C ARG A 75 -24.00 -7.66 -10.07
N VAL A 76 -24.59 -6.60 -9.53
CA VAL A 76 -25.22 -5.53 -10.30
C VAL A 76 -24.37 -4.27 -10.14
N THR A 77 -24.00 -3.64 -11.25
CA THR A 77 -23.17 -2.43 -11.28
C THR A 77 -24.02 -1.25 -11.75
N PHE A 78 -23.95 -0.14 -11.04
CA PHE A 78 -24.63 1.11 -11.36
C PHE A 78 -23.58 2.15 -11.78
N THR A 79 -23.52 2.43 -13.07
CA THR A 79 -22.53 3.31 -13.70
C THR A 79 -23.18 4.65 -14.06
N PRO A 80 -22.95 5.73 -13.27
CA PRO A 80 -23.52 7.03 -13.58
C PRO A 80 -22.89 7.65 -14.84
N PRO A 81 -23.58 8.61 -15.49
CA PRO A 81 -22.98 9.38 -16.57
C PRO A 81 -21.67 10.05 -16.11
N PRO A 82 -20.57 9.91 -16.87
CA PRO A 82 -19.26 10.42 -16.48
C PRO A 82 -19.24 11.96 -16.48
N PRO A 83 -18.21 12.59 -15.86
CA PRO A 83 -18.09 14.04 -15.89
C PRO A 83 -17.87 14.54 -17.34
N PRO A 84 -18.43 15.70 -17.72
CA PRO A 84 -18.95 16.74 -16.83
C PRO A 84 -20.44 16.56 -16.43
N THR A 85 -21.11 15.50 -16.87
CA THR A 85 -22.55 15.32 -16.61
C THR A 85 -22.83 15.09 -15.13
N THR A 86 -22.10 14.17 -14.50
CA THR A 86 -22.13 13.96 -13.04
C THR A 86 -20.73 13.63 -12.53
N THR A 87 -20.55 13.64 -11.21
CA THR A 87 -19.34 13.14 -10.55
C THR A 87 -19.66 12.04 -9.54
N HIS A 88 -20.82 11.39 -9.68
CA HIS A 88 -21.19 10.28 -8.82
C HIS A 88 -20.26 9.08 -9.05
N LEU A 89 -20.00 8.33 -7.99
CA LEU A 89 -19.15 7.14 -8.06
C LEU A 89 -19.99 5.92 -8.43
N ILE A 90 -19.34 4.97 -9.10
CA ILE A 90 -19.93 3.67 -9.43
C ILE A 90 -20.23 2.89 -8.15
N VAL A 91 -21.39 2.23 -8.11
CA VAL A 91 -21.79 1.36 -7.00
C VAL A 91 -21.99 -0.06 -7.51
N GLU A 92 -21.47 -1.05 -6.79
CA GLU A 92 -21.74 -2.47 -7.03
C GLU A 92 -22.58 -3.05 -5.89
N VAL A 93 -23.63 -3.79 -6.24
CA VAL A 93 -24.41 -4.60 -5.30
C VAL A 93 -24.12 -6.07 -5.61
N CYS A 94 -23.40 -6.74 -4.72
CA CYS A 94 -23.06 -8.15 -4.86
C CYS A 94 -24.20 -9.07 -4.37
N ASP A 95 -24.15 -10.33 -4.81
CA ASP A 95 -25.02 -11.42 -4.35
C ASP A 95 -26.53 -11.18 -4.49
N VAL A 96 -26.93 -10.46 -5.55
CA VAL A 96 -28.33 -10.20 -5.87
C VAL A 96 -28.95 -11.45 -6.49
N THR A 97 -29.87 -12.08 -5.74
CA THR A 97 -30.66 -13.20 -6.25
C THR A 97 -31.90 -12.69 -6.96
N ILE A 98 -32.05 -13.06 -8.23
CA ILE A 98 -33.17 -12.66 -9.09
C ILE A 98 -34.08 -13.88 -9.28
N LEU A 99 -35.32 -13.73 -8.84
CA LEU A 99 -36.40 -14.72 -8.96
C LEU A 99 -37.71 -13.94 -9.12
N GLY A 100 -38.27 -13.87 -10.33
CA GLY A 100 -39.39 -12.98 -10.62
C GLY A 100 -38.96 -11.52 -10.68
N THR A 101 -39.82 -10.64 -10.15
CA THR A 101 -39.51 -9.21 -10.04
C THR A 101 -38.82 -8.95 -8.72
N THR A 102 -37.51 -8.67 -8.76
CA THR A 102 -36.70 -8.30 -7.60
C THR A 102 -36.66 -6.78 -7.48
N ASN A 103 -37.21 -6.25 -6.39
CA ASN A 103 -37.08 -4.83 -6.06
C ASN A 103 -35.77 -4.59 -5.31
N MET A 104 -34.88 -3.80 -5.90
CA MET A 104 -33.58 -3.45 -5.33
C MET A 104 -33.66 -2.26 -4.37
N GLY A 105 -34.83 -1.64 -4.23
CA GLY A 105 -35.05 -0.48 -3.38
C GLY A 105 -34.42 0.79 -3.96
N VAL A 106 -33.91 1.63 -3.05
CA VAL A 106 -33.22 2.87 -3.39
C VAL A 106 -31.72 2.61 -3.31
N ILE A 107 -31.02 2.82 -4.41
CA ILE A 107 -29.57 2.77 -4.52
C ILE A 107 -29.03 4.19 -4.46
N THR A 108 -28.17 4.49 -3.50
CA THR A 108 -27.58 5.82 -3.34
C THR A 108 -26.16 5.83 -3.90
N LEU A 109 -25.88 6.71 -4.86
CA LEU A 109 -24.53 6.87 -5.41
C LEU A 109 -23.70 7.79 -4.52
N PRO A 110 -22.49 7.37 -4.09
CA PRO A 110 -21.58 8.23 -3.37
C PRO A 110 -21.18 9.46 -4.19
N PRO A 111 -20.98 10.62 -3.55
CA PRO A 111 -20.43 11.79 -4.23
C PRO A 111 -18.95 11.57 -4.56
N GLY A 112 -18.54 12.07 -5.73
CA GLY A 112 -17.14 12.17 -6.14
C GLY A 112 -16.82 13.56 -6.68
N VAL A 113 -15.56 13.73 -7.09
CA VAL A 113 -15.04 14.93 -7.76
C VAL A 113 -14.51 14.56 -9.13
N SER A 114 -14.52 15.50 -10.08
CA SER A 114 -13.97 15.26 -11.41
C SER A 114 -12.45 15.39 -11.40
N LEU A 115 -11.74 14.41 -11.93
CA LEU A 115 -10.34 14.50 -12.29
C LEU A 115 -10.22 14.55 -13.80
N THR A 116 -9.69 15.65 -14.34
CA THR A 116 -9.57 15.85 -15.79
C THR A 116 -8.12 16.09 -16.20
N THR A 117 -7.77 15.63 -17.39
CA THR A 117 -6.49 15.91 -18.02
C THR A 117 -6.60 15.80 -19.53
N ARG A 118 -5.65 16.42 -20.24
CA ARG A 118 -5.39 16.17 -21.65
C ARG A 118 -4.05 15.46 -21.79
N VAL A 119 -4.05 14.23 -22.29
CA VAL A 119 -2.84 13.46 -22.49
C VAL A 119 -2.18 13.88 -23.80
N VAL A 120 -0.90 14.23 -23.73
CA VAL A 120 -0.11 14.70 -24.87
C VAL A 120 1.20 13.93 -25.01
N ASP A 121 1.72 13.90 -26.23
CA ASP A 121 3.06 13.39 -26.53
C ASP A 121 4.13 14.47 -26.23
N PRO A 122 5.44 14.16 -26.35
CA PRO A 122 6.51 15.13 -26.12
C PRO A 122 6.54 16.34 -27.04
N LEU A 123 5.77 16.31 -28.14
CA LEU A 123 5.62 17.42 -29.08
C LEU A 123 4.35 18.25 -28.80
N GLY A 124 3.54 17.84 -27.80
CA GLY A 124 2.30 18.49 -27.42
C GLY A 124 1.07 18.07 -28.23
N PHE A 125 1.21 17.04 -29.09
CA PHE A 125 0.06 16.50 -29.82
C PHE A 125 -0.80 15.61 -28.90
N PRO A 126 -2.13 15.62 -29.07
CA PRO A 126 -3.02 14.82 -28.24
C PRO A 126 -2.83 13.32 -28.48
N VAL A 127 -2.93 12.53 -27.41
CA VAL A 127 -2.80 11.07 -27.44
C VAL A 127 -4.12 10.41 -27.09
N ALA A 128 -4.71 9.72 -28.07
CA ALA A 128 -5.93 8.94 -27.90
C ALA A 128 -5.63 7.50 -27.45
N GLY A 129 -6.58 6.86 -26.76
CA GLY A 129 -6.51 5.44 -26.38
C GLY A 129 -5.66 5.15 -25.14
N VAL A 130 -5.29 6.17 -24.37
CA VAL A 130 -4.64 6.01 -23.06
C VAL A 130 -5.73 5.68 -22.06
N ASN A 131 -5.65 4.50 -21.44
CA ASN A 131 -6.60 4.07 -20.42
C ASN A 131 -6.08 4.46 -19.03
N ALA A 132 -6.95 4.97 -18.18
CA ALA A 132 -6.62 5.42 -16.86
C ALA A 132 -7.18 4.49 -15.78
N ASP A 133 -6.34 4.15 -14.82
CA ASP A 133 -6.74 3.49 -13.58
C ASP A 133 -6.53 4.45 -12.41
N VAL A 134 -7.36 4.31 -11.38
CA VAL A 134 -7.18 5.04 -10.13
C VAL A 134 -7.19 4.04 -8.99
N ILE A 135 -6.12 4.02 -8.20
CA ILE A 135 -6.07 3.25 -6.96
C ILE A 135 -6.38 4.17 -5.79
N ASP A 136 -7.32 3.78 -4.95
CA ASP A 136 -7.49 4.42 -3.63
C ASP A 136 -6.37 3.94 -2.71
N LEU A 137 -5.48 4.84 -2.27
CA LEU A 137 -4.35 4.46 -1.43
C LEU A 137 -4.74 4.18 0.02
N ALA A 138 -5.95 4.58 0.46
CA ALA A 138 -6.45 4.27 1.78
C ALA A 138 -6.91 2.81 1.88
N THR A 139 -7.54 2.28 0.83
CA THR A 139 -8.06 0.90 0.81
C THR A 139 -7.17 -0.07 0.01
N GLY A 140 -6.42 0.44 -0.96
CA GLY A 140 -5.67 -0.35 -1.95
C GLY A 140 -6.51 -0.79 -3.14
N ASP A 141 -7.78 -0.38 -3.24
CA ASP A 141 -8.69 -0.83 -4.28
C ASP A 141 -8.44 -0.11 -5.62
N ASN A 142 -8.52 -0.87 -6.72
CA ASN A 142 -8.64 -0.27 -8.04
C ASN A 142 -10.08 0.17 -8.26
N LEU A 143 -10.27 1.46 -8.49
CA LEU A 143 -11.59 2.04 -8.66
C LEU A 143 -12.17 1.66 -10.01
N ASN A 144 -13.44 1.31 -10.02
CA ASN A 144 -14.20 1.23 -11.26
C ASN A 144 -14.46 2.67 -11.75
N LEU A 145 -14.08 2.96 -12.99
CA LEU A 145 -14.21 4.27 -13.60
C LEU A 145 -15.08 4.20 -14.84
N ALA A 146 -15.84 5.27 -15.08
CA ALA A 146 -16.54 5.50 -16.35
C ALA A 146 -15.74 6.48 -17.20
N ASN A 147 -15.68 6.23 -18.52
CA ASN A 147 -14.99 7.09 -19.50
C ASN A 147 -13.52 7.36 -19.16
N ASP A 148 -12.81 6.29 -18.83
CA ASP A 148 -11.43 6.28 -18.37
C ASP A 148 -10.40 6.21 -19.51
N THR A 149 -10.82 6.32 -20.77
CA THR A 149 -9.94 6.24 -21.93
C THR A 149 -9.90 7.57 -22.66
N SER A 150 -8.69 8.05 -22.98
CA SER A 150 -8.51 9.34 -23.64
C SER A 150 -9.10 9.35 -25.05
N ASP A 151 -9.83 10.42 -25.36
CA ASP A 151 -10.48 10.60 -26.66
C ASP A 151 -9.49 11.00 -27.78
N ALA A 152 -10.00 11.24 -29.00
CA ALA A 152 -9.20 11.67 -30.15
C ALA A 152 -8.44 13.01 -29.94
N PHE A 153 -8.85 13.81 -28.96
CA PHE A 153 -8.22 15.06 -28.56
C PHE A 153 -7.36 14.91 -27.29
N GLY A 154 -7.15 13.68 -26.84
CA GLY A 154 -6.38 13.32 -25.66
C GLY A 154 -7.11 13.62 -24.34
N ASN A 155 -8.36 14.06 -24.37
CA ASN A 155 -9.07 14.43 -23.15
C ASN A 155 -9.53 13.19 -22.40
N LEU A 156 -9.41 13.25 -21.08
CA LEU A 156 -9.81 12.23 -20.14
C LEU A 156 -10.50 12.90 -18.95
N SER A 157 -11.61 12.32 -18.51
CA SER A 157 -12.45 12.88 -17.45
C SER A 157 -13.13 11.77 -16.68
N VAL A 158 -12.70 11.57 -15.43
CA VAL A 158 -13.17 10.49 -14.56
C VAL A 158 -13.68 11.04 -13.23
N ALA A 159 -14.68 10.37 -12.64
CA ALA A 159 -15.16 10.66 -11.30
C ALA A 159 -14.38 9.83 -10.28
N VAL A 160 -13.84 10.47 -9.25
CA VAL A 160 -13.02 9.83 -8.21
C VAL A 160 -13.44 10.30 -6.81
N PRO A 161 -13.25 9.50 -5.75
CA PRO A 161 -13.46 9.95 -4.38
C PRO A 161 -12.46 11.06 -4.00
N THR A 162 -12.75 11.75 -2.90
CA THR A 162 -11.75 12.59 -2.25
C THR A 162 -10.82 11.73 -1.40
N GLY A 163 -9.53 12.05 -1.40
CA GLY A 163 -8.53 11.28 -0.67
C GLY A 163 -7.20 11.20 -1.39
N ASN A 164 -6.33 10.33 -0.89
CA ASN A 164 -5.04 10.05 -1.51
C ASN A 164 -5.22 8.94 -2.53
N LEU A 165 -4.89 9.23 -3.77
CA LEU A 165 -5.10 8.35 -4.92
C LEU A 165 -3.78 8.15 -5.67
N GLU A 166 -3.65 7.03 -6.35
CA GLU A 166 -2.64 6.84 -7.39
C GLU A 166 -3.31 6.76 -8.76
N PHE A 167 -3.05 7.77 -9.59
CA PHE A 167 -3.57 7.88 -10.95
C PHE A 167 -2.58 7.31 -11.94
N ARG A 168 -3.00 6.28 -12.67
CA ARG A 168 -2.17 5.49 -13.57
C ARG A 168 -2.65 5.68 -15.00
N LEU A 169 -1.73 5.95 -15.91
CA LEU A 169 -2.00 6.02 -17.35
C LEU A 169 -1.32 4.84 -18.05
N LYS A 170 -2.14 3.95 -18.62
CA LYS A 170 -1.72 2.78 -19.39
C LYS A 170 -1.71 3.11 -20.88
N THR A 171 -0.64 2.71 -21.56
CA THR A 171 -0.41 3.05 -22.97
C THR A 171 -0.62 1.89 -23.94
N ALA A 172 -1.07 0.72 -23.47
CA ALA A 172 -1.28 -0.46 -24.31
C ALA A 172 -2.31 -0.26 -25.43
N GLY A 173 -3.27 0.65 -25.25
CA GLY A 173 -4.28 1.01 -26.26
C GLY A 173 -3.84 2.07 -27.26
N VAL A 174 -2.65 2.67 -27.10
CA VAL A 174 -2.16 3.74 -27.96
C VAL A 174 -1.65 3.15 -29.28
N ILE A 175 -2.16 3.68 -30.40
CA ILE A 175 -1.81 3.21 -31.75
C ILE A 175 -0.86 4.21 -32.41
N GLY A 176 0.18 3.71 -33.08
CA GLY A 176 1.07 4.50 -33.93
C GLY A 176 2.25 5.16 -33.22
N GLN A 177 2.34 5.05 -31.89
CA GLN A 177 3.46 5.52 -31.08
C GLN A 177 3.65 4.62 -29.86
N VAL A 178 4.87 4.60 -29.32
CA VAL A 178 5.20 3.89 -28.08
C VAL A 178 5.50 4.94 -27.02
N LEU A 179 4.64 5.02 -26.01
CA LEU A 179 4.75 5.97 -24.91
C LEU A 179 4.89 5.21 -23.59
N ALA A 180 5.72 5.74 -22.70
CA ALA A 180 5.92 5.17 -21.39
C ALA A 180 4.65 5.34 -20.53
N PRO A 181 4.13 4.27 -19.92
CA PRO A 181 3.05 4.39 -18.94
C PRO A 181 3.55 5.14 -17.70
N THR A 182 2.65 5.76 -16.96
CA THR A 182 3.00 6.53 -15.75
C THR A 182 2.02 6.27 -14.61
N ALA A 183 2.48 6.47 -13.39
CA ALA A 183 1.67 6.46 -12.19
C ALA A 183 2.06 7.67 -11.33
N THR A 184 1.06 8.43 -10.89
CA THR A 184 1.26 9.64 -10.11
C THR A 184 0.36 9.61 -8.89
N GLN A 185 0.94 9.78 -7.70
CA GLN A 185 0.15 9.97 -6.48
C GLN A 185 -0.35 11.41 -6.37
N LEU A 186 -1.61 11.57 -6.01
CA LEU A 186 -2.26 12.86 -5.89
C LEU A 186 -3.33 12.83 -4.79
N THR A 187 -3.65 14.00 -4.24
CA THR A 187 -4.72 14.15 -3.25
C THR A 187 -5.86 14.97 -3.85
N THR A 188 -7.04 14.36 -3.96
CA THR A 188 -8.25 15.01 -4.46
C THR A 188 -9.10 15.54 -3.30
N THR A 189 -9.44 16.82 -3.34
CA THR A 189 -10.38 17.44 -2.39
C THR A 189 -11.53 18.20 -3.08
N ALA A 190 -11.37 18.50 -4.36
CA ALA A 190 -12.33 19.16 -5.22
C ALA A 190 -12.09 18.76 -6.68
N ASN A 191 -12.94 19.22 -7.59
CA ASN A 191 -12.74 19.07 -9.02
C ASN A 191 -11.35 19.59 -9.41
N THR A 192 -10.54 18.72 -10.02
CA THR A 192 -9.13 18.97 -10.30
C THR A 192 -8.87 18.79 -11.79
N ASN A 193 -8.30 19.81 -12.42
CA ASN A 193 -7.79 19.74 -13.78
C ASN A 193 -6.26 19.70 -13.73
N LEU A 194 -5.67 18.60 -14.17
CA LEU A 194 -4.22 18.39 -14.21
C LEU A 194 -3.56 19.12 -15.38
N GLY A 195 -4.34 19.71 -16.29
CA GLY A 195 -3.85 20.30 -17.53
C GLY A 195 -3.35 19.23 -18.50
N ASP A 196 -2.32 19.60 -19.27
CA ASP A 196 -1.66 18.67 -20.18
C ASP A 196 -0.75 17.71 -19.39
N THR A 197 -1.06 16.42 -19.41
CA THR A 197 -0.18 15.36 -18.91
C THR A 197 0.63 14.79 -20.07
N MET A 198 1.92 15.10 -20.09
CA MET A 198 2.83 14.63 -21.13
C MET A 198 3.36 13.24 -20.82
N LEU A 199 3.19 12.30 -21.74
CA LEU A 199 3.82 10.97 -21.66
C LEU A 199 5.17 10.99 -22.38
N ALA A 200 6.20 10.45 -21.73
CA ALA A 200 7.53 10.34 -22.32
C ALA A 200 7.57 9.28 -23.44
N PRO A 201 8.54 9.34 -24.38
CA PRO A 201 8.78 8.23 -25.30
C PRO A 201 9.02 6.93 -24.54
N GLY A 202 8.37 5.86 -24.99
CA GLY A 202 8.55 4.53 -24.45
C GLY A 202 9.52 3.70 -25.29
N PHE A 203 10.26 2.82 -24.63
CA PHE A 203 11.13 1.82 -25.23
C PHE A 203 10.70 0.43 -24.80
N VAL A 204 10.66 -0.49 -25.76
CA VAL A 204 10.29 -1.88 -25.52
C VAL A 204 11.51 -2.63 -24.99
N VAL A 205 11.40 -3.15 -23.77
CA VAL A 205 12.32 -4.14 -23.20
C VAL A 205 11.70 -5.52 -23.37
N SER A 206 12.37 -6.39 -24.11
CA SER A 206 11.84 -7.69 -24.52
C SER A 206 12.81 -8.83 -24.26
N GLY A 207 12.29 -10.05 -24.18
CA GLY A 207 13.11 -11.24 -24.04
C GLY A 207 12.28 -12.48 -23.76
N VAL A 208 12.97 -13.55 -23.36
CA VAL A 208 12.34 -14.81 -22.95
C VAL A 208 12.95 -15.27 -21.63
N LEU A 209 12.11 -15.55 -20.63
CA LEU A 209 12.49 -16.12 -19.36
C LEU A 209 12.42 -17.65 -19.43
N ARG A 210 13.53 -18.33 -19.13
CA ARG A 210 13.62 -19.79 -19.15
C ARG A 210 14.21 -20.34 -17.86
N SER A 211 13.78 -21.54 -17.46
CA SER A 211 14.49 -22.31 -16.45
C SER A 211 15.83 -22.82 -17.00
N THR A 212 16.70 -23.33 -16.14
CA THR A 212 17.95 -24.01 -16.54
C THR A 212 17.72 -25.22 -17.46
N GLY A 213 16.52 -25.83 -17.42
CA GLY A 213 16.10 -26.88 -18.33
C GLY A 213 15.63 -26.38 -19.71
N GLY A 214 15.61 -25.07 -19.95
CA GLY A 214 15.19 -24.46 -21.21
C GLY A 214 13.68 -24.28 -21.40
N VAL A 215 12.88 -24.62 -20.38
CA VAL A 215 11.41 -24.44 -20.41
C VAL A 215 11.08 -22.98 -20.14
N GLY A 216 10.15 -22.41 -20.92
CA GLY A 216 9.62 -21.06 -20.68
C GLY A 216 8.93 -20.95 -19.33
N VAL A 217 9.15 -19.85 -18.62
CA VAL A 217 8.55 -19.63 -17.30
C VAL A 217 7.32 -18.74 -17.49
N PRO A 218 6.10 -19.27 -17.35
CA PRO A 218 4.89 -18.48 -17.50
C PRO A 218 4.58 -17.63 -16.27
N ASP A 219 3.84 -16.54 -16.49
CA ASP A 219 3.29 -15.65 -15.46
C ASP A 219 4.32 -15.08 -14.44
N ALA A 220 5.62 -15.11 -14.76
CA ALA A 220 6.63 -14.42 -13.97
C ALA A 220 6.41 -12.92 -14.04
N ASP A 221 6.25 -12.30 -12.88
CA ASP A 221 6.08 -10.85 -12.71
C ASP A 221 7.43 -10.15 -12.88
N LEU A 222 7.45 -9.01 -13.58
CA LEU A 222 8.68 -8.28 -13.89
C LEU A 222 8.66 -6.89 -13.24
N ASP A 223 9.51 -6.67 -12.24
CA ASP A 223 9.62 -5.37 -11.59
C ASP A 223 10.77 -4.56 -12.17
N PHE A 224 10.49 -3.36 -12.68
CA PHE A 224 11.50 -2.38 -13.02
C PHE A 224 11.66 -1.41 -11.87
N ARG A 225 12.87 -1.32 -11.30
CA ARG A 225 13.18 -0.40 -10.19
C ARG A 225 14.24 0.60 -10.58
N ASP A 226 14.08 1.83 -10.11
CA ASP A 226 15.16 2.80 -10.14
C ASP A 226 16.27 2.33 -9.16
N PRO A 227 17.52 2.13 -9.62
CA PRO A 227 18.58 1.57 -8.78
C PRO A 227 19.10 2.54 -7.71
N ALA A 228 18.86 3.85 -7.86
CA ALA A 228 19.27 4.86 -6.89
C ALA A 228 18.27 4.99 -5.73
N THR A 229 16.98 4.84 -6.03
CA THR A 229 15.89 5.03 -5.04
C THR A 229 15.21 3.73 -4.60
N GLY A 230 15.36 2.64 -5.36
CA GLY A 230 14.64 1.37 -5.17
C GLY A 230 13.15 1.42 -5.56
N THR A 231 12.68 2.57 -6.09
CA THR A 231 11.27 2.78 -6.43
C THR A 231 10.86 1.91 -7.61
N LYS A 232 9.79 1.13 -7.48
CA LYS A 232 9.19 0.39 -8.59
C LYS A 232 8.54 1.38 -9.56
N ILE A 233 8.83 1.22 -10.85
CA ILE A 233 8.20 1.94 -11.94
C ILE A 233 6.92 1.23 -12.35
N PHE A 234 5.91 1.99 -12.75
CA PHE A 234 4.65 1.43 -13.20
C PHE A 234 4.79 0.78 -14.60
N THR A 235 4.71 -0.55 -14.64
CA THR A 235 4.86 -1.38 -15.84
C THR A 235 3.63 -2.27 -16.04
N PRO A 236 2.50 -1.76 -16.54
CA PRO A 236 1.30 -2.56 -16.70
C PRO A 236 1.50 -3.73 -17.68
N GLY A 237 1.04 -4.93 -17.29
CA GLY A 237 1.09 -6.11 -18.14
C GLY A 237 2.51 -6.63 -18.40
N ASP A 238 3.34 -6.58 -17.37
CA ASP A 238 4.76 -6.94 -17.38
C ASP A 238 5.02 -8.45 -17.20
N ASN A 239 3.99 -9.25 -16.89
CA ASN A 239 4.13 -10.70 -16.77
C ASN A 239 4.55 -11.38 -18.07
N THR A 240 5.35 -12.44 -17.95
CA THR A 240 5.67 -13.33 -19.07
C THR A 240 4.45 -14.13 -19.54
N ASP A 241 4.35 -14.34 -20.86
CA ASP A 241 3.33 -15.19 -21.49
C ASP A 241 3.53 -16.69 -21.19
N PRO A 242 2.63 -17.60 -21.63
CA PRO A 242 2.76 -19.04 -21.42
C PRO A 242 4.05 -19.70 -21.97
N LEU A 243 4.77 -19.03 -22.86
CA LEU A 243 6.04 -19.48 -23.44
C LEU A 243 7.26 -18.80 -22.78
N GLY A 244 7.04 -17.96 -21.77
CA GLY A 244 8.05 -17.19 -21.07
C GLY A 244 8.47 -15.90 -21.77
N ASN A 245 7.80 -15.49 -22.86
CA ASN A 245 8.15 -14.24 -23.54
C ASN A 245 7.62 -13.05 -22.75
N PHE A 246 8.37 -11.95 -22.74
CA PHE A 246 7.93 -10.68 -22.16
C PHE A 246 8.24 -9.52 -23.10
N SER A 247 7.43 -8.47 -23.00
CA SER A 247 7.57 -7.23 -23.76
C SER A 247 7.00 -6.08 -22.93
N VAL A 248 7.88 -5.35 -22.24
CA VAL A 248 7.51 -4.29 -21.30
C VAL A 248 7.91 -2.93 -21.86
N VAL A 249 7.02 -1.94 -21.76
CA VAL A 249 7.32 -0.56 -22.20
C VAL A 249 7.70 0.28 -20.99
N VAL A 250 8.88 0.91 -21.05
CA VAL A 250 9.39 1.83 -20.02
C VAL A 250 9.96 3.10 -20.65
N GLY A 251 10.10 4.18 -19.87
CA GLY A 251 10.80 5.39 -20.32
C GLY A 251 12.31 5.18 -20.48
N ALA A 252 13.02 6.21 -20.94
CA ALA A 252 14.48 6.22 -20.87
C ALA A 252 14.93 6.20 -19.41
N GLY A 253 15.87 5.33 -19.07
CA GLY A 253 16.35 5.21 -17.70
C GLY A 253 17.37 4.10 -17.50
N THR A 254 17.88 3.99 -16.29
CA THR A 254 18.65 2.83 -15.85
C THR A 254 17.81 2.11 -14.80
N TYR A 255 17.67 0.79 -14.94
CA TYR A 255 16.77 -0.01 -14.12
C TYR A 255 17.45 -1.23 -13.54
N ASP A 256 17.09 -1.57 -12.30
CA ASP A 256 17.19 -2.94 -11.81
C ASP A 256 15.93 -3.68 -12.28
N ILE A 257 16.11 -4.73 -13.08
CA ILE A 257 15.02 -5.55 -13.63
C ILE A 257 14.95 -6.85 -12.85
N GLU A 258 13.89 -7.03 -12.09
CA GLU A 258 13.65 -8.18 -11.23
C GLU A 258 12.63 -9.11 -11.89
N PHE A 259 12.89 -10.41 -11.88
CA PHE A 259 12.01 -11.43 -12.41
C PHE A 259 11.53 -12.29 -11.24
N CYS A 260 10.21 -12.33 -11.06
CA CYS A 260 9.53 -13.00 -9.97
C CYS A 260 8.63 -14.14 -10.49
N PRO A 261 9.18 -15.36 -10.68
CA PRO A 261 8.40 -16.52 -11.05
C PRO A 261 7.28 -16.84 -10.04
N PRO A 262 6.14 -17.39 -10.48
CA PRO A 262 5.10 -17.83 -9.57
C PRO A 262 5.63 -18.89 -8.58
N PRO A 263 5.21 -18.87 -7.29
CA PRO A 263 5.73 -19.79 -6.28
C PRO A 263 5.59 -21.27 -6.63
N ALA A 264 4.55 -21.64 -7.39
CA ALA A 264 4.32 -23.02 -7.84
C ALA A 264 5.41 -23.57 -8.78
N THR A 265 6.24 -22.70 -9.38
CA THR A 265 7.33 -23.10 -10.27
C THR A 265 8.59 -23.57 -9.54
N PHE A 266 8.73 -23.27 -8.23
CA PHE A 266 9.95 -23.50 -7.45
C PHE A 266 11.22 -22.95 -8.12
N LEU A 267 11.12 -21.81 -8.80
CA LEU A 267 12.27 -21.11 -9.38
C LEU A 267 12.70 -19.96 -8.48
N ALA A 268 14.01 -19.76 -8.35
CA ALA A 268 14.53 -18.64 -7.59
C ALA A 268 14.38 -17.33 -8.41
N PRO A 269 13.94 -16.23 -7.77
CA PRO A 269 13.95 -14.91 -8.41
C PRO A 269 15.34 -14.53 -8.92
N THR A 270 15.39 -13.74 -9.99
CA THR A 270 16.66 -13.21 -10.52
C THR A 270 16.56 -11.73 -10.82
N ARG A 271 17.70 -11.04 -10.83
CA ARG A 271 17.79 -9.60 -11.10
C ARG A 271 18.89 -9.31 -12.12
N ILE A 272 18.59 -8.44 -13.06
CA ILE A 272 19.58 -7.77 -13.91
C ILE A 272 19.74 -6.37 -13.37
N SER A 273 20.91 -6.07 -12.80
CA SER A 273 21.15 -4.78 -12.16
C SER A 273 21.66 -3.73 -13.14
N SER A 274 21.25 -2.48 -12.94
CA SER A 274 21.75 -1.29 -13.64
C SER A 274 21.68 -1.37 -15.17
N GLN A 275 20.59 -1.93 -15.70
CA GLN A 275 20.34 -2.03 -17.14
C GLN A 275 19.94 -0.67 -17.71
N LEU A 276 20.76 -0.13 -18.62
CA LEU A 276 20.44 1.09 -19.36
C LEU A 276 19.41 0.80 -20.47
N VAL A 277 18.37 1.63 -20.53
CA VAL A 277 17.34 1.65 -21.57
C VAL A 277 17.27 3.06 -22.16
N ASN A 278 17.67 3.19 -23.43
CA ASN A 278 17.62 4.44 -24.20
C ASN A 278 17.10 4.23 -25.64
N SER A 279 16.73 2.99 -25.95
CA SER A 279 16.24 2.47 -27.22
C SER A 279 15.57 1.12 -26.93
N ASN A 280 14.86 0.55 -27.91
CA ASN A 280 14.30 -0.81 -27.77
C ASN A 280 15.43 -1.80 -27.47
N LEU A 281 15.25 -2.58 -26.41
CA LEU A 281 16.26 -3.46 -25.86
C LEU A 281 15.74 -4.89 -25.84
N SER A 282 16.52 -5.81 -26.41
CA SER A 282 16.30 -7.23 -26.18
C SER A 282 17.30 -7.74 -25.15
N LEU A 283 16.80 -8.32 -24.06
CA LEU A 283 17.60 -9.00 -23.05
C LEU A 283 17.97 -10.44 -23.48
N GLY A 284 17.47 -10.89 -24.63
CA GLY A 284 17.67 -12.25 -25.12
C GLY A 284 17.00 -13.29 -24.21
N VAL A 285 17.73 -14.35 -23.89
CA VAL A 285 17.26 -15.40 -22.98
C VAL A 285 17.79 -15.11 -21.57
N VAL A 286 16.87 -14.84 -20.65
CA VAL A 286 17.15 -14.74 -19.22
C VAL A 286 16.91 -16.11 -18.60
N THR A 287 17.92 -16.66 -17.91
CA THR A 287 17.81 -17.97 -17.27
C THR A 287 17.63 -17.82 -15.76
N VAL A 288 16.62 -18.48 -15.21
CA VAL A 288 16.39 -18.62 -13.76
C VAL A 288 16.75 -20.03 -13.31
N GLN A 289 17.38 -20.12 -12.14
CA GLN A 289 17.75 -21.38 -11.52
C GLN A 289 16.62 -21.95 -10.67
N ASN A 290 16.71 -23.24 -10.36
CA ASN A 290 15.83 -23.88 -9.39
C ASN A 290 16.01 -23.22 -8.03
N GLY A 291 14.88 -22.93 -7.39
CA GLY A 291 14.80 -22.42 -6.04
C GLY A 291 14.42 -23.50 -5.03
N VAL A 292 14.65 -23.18 -3.78
CA VAL A 292 14.17 -23.91 -2.60
C VAL A 292 13.24 -23.01 -1.83
N GLN A 293 12.19 -23.61 -1.26
CA GLN A 293 11.18 -22.87 -0.51
C GLN A 293 11.62 -22.70 0.93
N LEU A 294 11.60 -21.47 1.43
CA LEU A 294 11.63 -21.15 2.85
C LEU A 294 10.24 -20.65 3.24
N SER A 295 9.56 -21.35 4.13
CA SER A 295 8.21 -21.00 4.56
C SER A 295 8.05 -21.12 6.08
N GLY A 296 6.96 -20.58 6.60
CA GLY A 296 6.64 -20.73 8.01
C GLY A 296 5.63 -19.69 8.49
N THR A 297 5.66 -19.42 9.78
CA THR A 297 4.86 -18.38 10.43
C THR A 297 5.73 -17.39 11.18
N ILE A 298 5.33 -16.12 11.17
CA ILE A 298 5.90 -15.07 12.00
C ILE A 298 4.87 -14.68 13.05
N ARG A 299 5.25 -14.82 14.32
CA ARG A 299 4.43 -14.46 15.48
C ARG A 299 5.21 -13.55 16.40
N ASP A 300 4.53 -12.80 17.26
CA ASP A 300 5.18 -12.12 18.37
C ASP A 300 5.49 -13.07 19.53
N TRP A 301 6.17 -12.55 20.55
CA TRP A 301 6.53 -13.27 21.76
C TRP A 301 5.33 -13.80 22.57
N THR A 302 4.11 -13.32 22.29
CA THR A 302 2.87 -13.81 22.90
C THR A 302 2.16 -14.87 22.06
N GLY A 303 2.67 -15.15 20.86
CA GLY A 303 2.13 -16.12 19.91
C GLY A 303 1.10 -15.54 18.92
N VAL A 304 0.87 -14.22 18.92
CA VAL A 304 -0.06 -13.57 17.98
C VAL A 304 0.59 -13.46 16.60
N PRO A 305 -0.10 -13.86 15.51
CA PRO A 305 0.43 -13.69 14.15
C PRO A 305 0.75 -12.24 13.81
N GLN A 306 1.78 -12.03 13.02
CA GLN A 306 2.25 -10.69 12.65
C GLN A 306 2.09 -10.46 11.14
N PRO A 307 0.92 -9.95 10.70
CA PRO A 307 0.70 -9.52 9.32
C PRO A 307 1.74 -8.50 8.86
N GLY A 308 2.20 -8.64 7.62
CA GLY A 308 3.11 -7.68 6.99
C GLY A 308 4.56 -7.71 7.50
N ALA A 309 4.86 -8.48 8.56
CA ALA A 309 6.23 -8.78 8.98
C ALA A 309 6.98 -9.46 7.82
N SER A 310 8.27 -9.13 7.66
CA SER A 310 9.04 -9.58 6.50
C SER A 310 10.14 -10.56 6.87
N VAL A 311 10.44 -11.48 5.96
CA VAL A 311 11.66 -12.29 5.99
C VAL A 311 12.72 -11.62 5.11
N ASP A 312 13.92 -11.48 5.64
CA ASP A 312 15.11 -11.01 4.93
C ASP A 312 16.16 -12.11 4.98
N LEU A 313 16.89 -12.27 3.88
CA LEU A 313 17.98 -13.23 3.76
C LEU A 313 19.27 -12.46 3.49
N GLU A 314 20.35 -12.94 4.08
CA GLU A 314 21.68 -12.41 3.83
C GLU A 314 22.64 -13.58 3.65
N VAL A 315 23.48 -13.52 2.62
CA VAL A 315 24.55 -14.51 2.44
C VAL A 315 25.68 -14.19 3.44
N PRO A 316 25.99 -15.10 4.39
CA PRO A 316 26.99 -14.85 5.42
C PRO A 316 28.34 -14.47 4.80
N LEU A 317 29.09 -13.59 5.47
CA LEU A 317 30.42 -13.09 5.08
C LEU A 317 30.45 -12.14 3.87
N THR A 318 29.48 -12.21 2.98
CA THR A 318 29.40 -11.31 1.80
C THR A 318 28.42 -10.17 1.99
N ASN A 319 27.49 -10.30 2.95
CA ASN A 319 26.39 -9.37 3.21
C ASN A 319 25.54 -9.10 1.95
N ILE A 320 25.49 -10.07 1.04
CA ILE A 320 24.68 -9.99 -0.17
C ILE A 320 23.27 -10.43 0.17
N HIS A 321 22.29 -9.56 -0.05
CA HIS A 321 20.88 -9.89 0.06
C HIS A 321 20.38 -10.44 -1.29
N PRO A 322 19.96 -11.72 -1.37
CA PRO A 322 19.32 -12.23 -2.57
C PRO A 322 17.96 -11.54 -2.80
N LEU A 323 17.54 -11.48 -4.06
CA LEU A 323 16.20 -11.03 -4.40
C LEU A 323 15.15 -12.01 -3.85
N LEU A 324 14.16 -11.48 -3.13
CA LEU A 324 12.99 -12.22 -2.67
C LEU A 324 11.72 -11.57 -3.23
N CYS A 325 10.88 -12.38 -3.85
CA CYS A 325 9.55 -11.94 -4.27
C CYS A 325 8.58 -12.15 -3.12
N THR A 326 7.75 -11.14 -2.84
CA THR A 326 6.74 -11.15 -1.77
C THR A 326 7.25 -11.63 -0.40
N PRO A 327 8.30 -11.02 0.18
CA PRO A 327 8.91 -11.49 1.43
C PRO A 327 8.09 -11.20 2.69
N ARG A 328 6.79 -10.90 2.58
CA ARG A 328 5.94 -10.47 3.68
C ARG A 328 4.97 -11.57 4.09
N ALA A 329 4.73 -11.67 5.39
CA ALA A 329 3.73 -12.54 5.97
C ALA A 329 2.31 -12.03 5.66
N ASP A 330 1.40 -12.96 5.39
CA ASP A 330 -0.01 -12.70 5.18
C ASP A 330 -0.73 -12.30 6.48
N LYS A 331 -2.05 -12.06 6.41
CA LYS A 331 -2.88 -11.71 7.57
C LYS A 331 -2.89 -12.73 8.71
N ASN A 332 -2.46 -13.96 8.46
CA ASN A 332 -2.36 -15.05 9.41
C ASN A 332 -0.90 -15.29 9.85
N GLY A 333 0.03 -14.41 9.46
CA GLY A 333 1.45 -14.51 9.77
C GLY A 333 2.19 -15.54 8.91
N HIS A 334 1.57 -16.14 7.90
CA HIS A 334 2.24 -17.12 7.03
C HIS A 334 3.10 -16.42 5.98
N TYR A 335 4.32 -16.90 5.80
CA TYR A 335 5.21 -16.42 4.75
C TYR A 335 5.74 -17.61 3.93
N SER A 336 6.09 -17.35 2.68
CA SER A 336 6.73 -18.32 1.79
C SER A 336 7.54 -17.57 0.75
N VAL A 337 8.84 -17.82 0.71
CA VAL A 337 9.76 -17.26 -0.29
C VAL A 337 10.53 -18.36 -0.99
N LEU A 338 10.93 -18.09 -2.23
CA LEU A 338 11.84 -18.93 -3.01
C LEU A 338 13.19 -18.24 -3.12
N VAL A 339 14.26 -19.01 -2.93
CA VAL A 339 15.64 -18.54 -3.04
C VAL A 339 16.50 -19.65 -3.64
N ALA A 340 17.65 -19.32 -4.21
CA ALA A 340 18.61 -20.33 -4.63
C ALA A 340 19.08 -21.19 -3.44
N PRO A 341 19.46 -22.46 -3.66
CA PRO A 341 20.06 -23.27 -2.61
C PRO A 341 21.33 -22.62 -2.05
N GLY A 342 21.47 -22.59 -0.73
CA GLY A 342 22.59 -21.90 -0.09
C GLY A 342 22.48 -21.87 1.43
N THR A 343 23.43 -21.21 2.07
CA THR A 343 23.39 -20.92 3.52
C THR A 343 23.15 -19.43 3.71
N TYR A 344 22.17 -19.09 4.55
CA TYR A 344 21.71 -17.72 4.75
C TYR A 344 21.58 -17.39 6.24
N ASP A 345 21.88 -16.15 6.60
CA ASP A 345 21.37 -15.54 7.82
C ASP A 345 19.93 -15.09 7.54
N VAL A 346 18.96 -15.67 8.25
CA VAL A 346 17.54 -15.36 8.10
C VAL A 346 17.13 -14.37 9.18
N THR A 347 16.57 -13.23 8.80
CA THR A 347 16.06 -12.22 9.73
C THR A 347 14.56 -12.01 9.53
N PHE A 348 13.77 -12.17 10.57
CA PHE A 348 12.37 -11.76 10.60
C PHE A 348 12.27 -10.35 11.17
N LYS A 349 11.62 -9.45 10.43
CA LYS A 349 11.48 -8.02 10.76
C LYS A 349 10.01 -7.65 10.97
N PRO A 350 9.65 -6.89 12.01
CA PRO A 350 8.26 -6.43 12.22
C PRO A 350 7.80 -5.47 11.10
N GLN A 351 6.48 -5.30 10.96
CA GLN A 351 5.93 -4.30 10.04
C GLN A 351 6.14 -2.88 10.62
N GLY A 352 7.19 -2.22 10.16
CA GLY A 352 7.54 -0.86 10.60
C GLY A 352 7.96 -0.80 12.07
N PHE A 353 8.09 0.42 12.59
CA PHE A 353 8.64 0.68 13.92
C PHE A 353 7.59 1.06 14.97
N SER A 354 6.32 1.21 14.60
CA SER A 354 5.25 1.62 15.52
C SER A 354 4.81 0.53 16.50
N GLN A 355 5.36 -0.68 16.37
CA GLN A 355 5.06 -1.81 17.23
C GLN A 355 6.25 -2.13 18.14
N PRO A 356 6.02 -2.49 19.42
CA PRO A 356 7.05 -2.81 20.39
C PRO A 356 7.64 -4.22 20.17
N LEU A 357 8.04 -4.52 18.94
CA LEU A 357 8.60 -5.80 18.50
C LEU A 357 10.06 -5.59 18.08
N GLY A 358 10.94 -6.55 18.32
CA GLY A 358 12.30 -6.58 17.81
C GLY A 358 12.45 -7.50 16.60
N GLU A 359 13.66 -7.54 16.03
CA GLU A 359 14.02 -8.49 14.97
C GLU A 359 14.42 -9.87 15.56
N ASP A 360 14.04 -10.94 14.86
CA ASP A 360 14.46 -12.32 15.17
C ASP A 360 15.45 -12.82 14.12
N LYS A 361 16.63 -13.27 14.54
CA LYS A 361 17.77 -13.59 13.66
C LYS A 361 18.22 -15.03 13.83
N HIS A 362 18.25 -15.78 12.73
CA HIS A 362 18.68 -17.17 12.65
C HIS A 362 19.92 -17.25 11.75
N PRO A 363 21.13 -17.36 12.32
CA PRO A 363 22.35 -17.38 11.53
C PRO A 363 22.58 -18.74 10.85
N ALA A 364 23.23 -18.71 9.69
CA ALA A 364 23.74 -19.88 8.98
C ALA A 364 22.70 -21.01 8.73
N VAL A 365 21.48 -20.65 8.37
CA VAL A 365 20.42 -21.60 7.98
C VAL A 365 20.74 -22.19 6.61
N ALA A 366 20.92 -23.51 6.54
CA ALA A 366 21.16 -24.22 5.28
C ALA A 366 19.85 -24.53 4.55
N LEU A 367 19.66 -23.91 3.38
CA LEU A 367 18.53 -24.11 2.49
C LEU A 367 18.97 -24.99 1.31
N GLY A 368 18.96 -26.31 1.51
CA GLY A 368 19.22 -27.31 0.45
C GLY A 368 17.97 -27.90 -0.19
N GLY A 369 16.79 -27.61 0.38
CA GLY A 369 15.48 -28.10 -0.03
C GLY A 369 14.38 -27.28 0.64
N GLY A 370 13.13 -27.72 0.55
CA GLY A 370 12.02 -27.07 1.25
C GLY A 370 12.24 -27.06 2.76
N THR A 371 12.33 -25.87 3.35
CA THR A 371 12.63 -25.64 4.76
C THR A 371 11.48 -24.86 5.40
N VAL A 372 10.99 -25.36 6.54
CA VAL A 372 10.05 -24.61 7.38
C VAL A 372 10.82 -23.99 8.54
N LEU A 373 10.75 -22.68 8.68
CA LEU A 373 11.34 -21.92 9.78
C LEU A 373 10.28 -20.97 10.33
N ASN A 374 10.03 -21.01 11.64
CA ASN A 374 9.10 -20.07 12.26
C ASN A 374 9.88 -18.94 12.93
N GLY A 375 9.42 -17.71 12.75
CA GLY A 375 9.96 -16.53 13.41
C GLY A 375 9.15 -16.17 14.66
N THR A 376 9.85 -15.77 15.72
CA THR A 376 9.22 -15.22 16.93
C THR A 376 9.82 -13.85 17.22
N LEU A 377 9.09 -12.79 16.86
CA LEU A 377 9.52 -11.42 17.08
C LEU A 377 9.55 -11.13 18.60
N PRO A 378 10.72 -10.84 19.19
CA PRO A 378 10.83 -10.60 20.62
C PRO A 378 10.18 -9.27 21.02
N GLU A 379 9.89 -9.10 22.31
CA GLU A 379 9.45 -7.82 22.85
C GLU A 379 10.55 -6.76 22.71
N CYS A 380 10.16 -5.56 22.28
CA CYS A 380 11.00 -4.38 22.22
C CYS A 380 10.22 -3.17 22.74
N PRO A 381 10.15 -2.99 24.06
CA PRO A 381 9.27 -2.01 24.66
C PRO A 381 9.70 -0.58 24.30
N PHE A 382 8.72 0.31 24.22
CA PHE A 382 8.98 1.76 24.17
C PHE A 382 9.68 2.24 25.44
N SER A 383 10.25 3.44 25.36
CA SER A 383 10.94 4.02 26.50
C SER A 383 9.97 4.27 27.67
N SER A 384 10.40 3.96 28.89
CA SER A 384 9.58 4.15 30.09
C SER A 384 9.99 5.42 30.83
N SER A 385 9.05 6.33 31.08
CA SER A 385 9.29 7.52 31.89
C SER A 385 9.45 7.15 33.37
N TYR A 386 10.26 7.92 34.10
CA TYR A 386 10.44 7.75 35.55
C TYR A 386 10.81 9.07 36.24
N GLY A 387 10.49 9.15 37.53
CA GLY A 387 10.71 10.36 38.33
C GLY A 387 9.84 11.54 37.89
N VAL A 388 9.94 12.64 38.62
CA VAL A 388 9.17 13.86 38.37
C VAL A 388 10.14 14.96 37.92
N GLY A 389 9.76 15.69 36.88
CA GLY A 389 10.49 16.87 36.42
C GLY A 389 10.34 18.06 37.37
N ALA A 390 10.98 19.17 37.03
CA ALA A 390 10.91 20.43 37.76
C ALA A 390 10.37 21.54 36.85
N PRO A 391 9.43 22.37 37.34
CA PRO A 391 8.81 23.41 36.54
C PRO A 391 9.79 24.55 36.23
N GLY A 392 9.61 25.14 35.05
CA GLY A 392 10.30 26.36 34.61
C GLY A 392 9.39 27.57 34.53
N THR A 393 9.69 28.47 33.59
CA THR A 393 8.89 29.66 33.29
C THR A 393 7.43 29.29 33.04
N GLY A 394 6.51 30.00 33.70
CA GLY A 394 5.07 29.73 33.62
C GLY A 394 4.59 28.50 34.39
N GLY A 395 5.45 27.84 35.19
CA GLY A 395 5.10 26.63 35.94
C GLY A 395 5.04 25.37 35.07
N VAL A 396 5.51 25.45 33.82
CA VAL A 396 5.49 24.32 32.88
C VAL A 396 6.65 23.38 33.20
N VAL A 397 6.36 22.08 33.32
CA VAL A 397 7.37 21.03 33.47
C VAL A 397 7.69 20.48 32.08
N PRO A 398 8.94 20.58 31.60
CA PRO A 398 9.32 19.96 30.34
C PRO A 398 9.13 18.44 30.38
N VAL A 399 8.81 17.83 29.26
CA VAL A 399 8.58 16.37 29.14
C VAL A 399 9.59 15.79 28.18
N LEU A 400 10.24 14.71 28.60
CA LEU A 400 11.11 13.88 27.77
C LEU A 400 10.37 12.60 27.40
N SER A 401 10.21 12.38 26.09
CA SER A 401 9.56 11.21 25.48
C SER A 401 10.44 10.64 24.35
N ASP A 402 10.03 9.52 23.78
CA ASP A 402 10.55 9.02 22.51
C ASP A 402 9.55 9.23 21.36
N VAL A 403 10.10 9.41 20.16
CA VAL A 403 9.35 9.50 18.90
C VAL A 403 10.01 8.64 17.84
N GLY A 404 9.27 8.35 16.77
CA GLY A 404 9.76 7.51 15.67
C GLY A 404 9.61 6.00 15.89
N GLY A 405 8.90 5.57 16.94
CA GLY A 405 8.55 4.18 17.18
C GLY A 405 9.40 3.49 18.25
N ALA A 406 9.56 2.17 18.14
CA ALA A 406 10.31 1.36 19.09
C ALA A 406 11.83 1.60 18.94
N PRO A 407 12.61 1.57 20.04
CA PRO A 407 14.04 1.80 20.04
C PRO A 407 14.81 0.58 19.48
N ARG A 408 14.73 0.33 18.17
CA ARG A 408 15.52 -0.72 17.50
C ARG A 408 16.87 -0.18 17.05
N LEU A 409 17.90 -1.02 17.03
CA LEU A 409 19.22 -0.64 16.50
C LEU A 409 19.14 -0.22 15.02
N SER A 410 18.19 -0.78 14.26
CA SER A 410 17.92 -0.46 12.86
C SER A 410 16.98 0.75 12.66
N ASN A 411 16.36 1.30 13.72
CA ASN A 411 15.39 2.39 13.60
C ASN A 411 16.06 3.77 13.56
N GLY A 412 16.42 4.24 12.36
CA GLY A 412 16.96 5.59 12.16
C GLY A 412 15.98 6.75 12.33
N GLY A 413 14.68 6.46 12.41
CA GLY A 413 13.66 7.47 12.70
C GLY A 413 13.48 7.72 14.20
N TRP A 414 14.05 6.87 15.06
CA TRP A 414 13.89 6.98 16.51
C TRP A 414 14.68 8.15 17.09
N ALA A 415 14.06 8.89 18.01
CA ALA A 415 14.71 10.01 18.69
C ALA A 415 14.15 10.23 20.11
N TRP A 416 14.98 10.82 20.97
CA TRP A 416 14.49 11.47 22.18
C TRP A 416 13.91 12.84 21.84
N GLN A 417 12.73 13.15 22.37
CA GLN A 417 12.08 14.44 22.19
C GLN A 417 11.87 15.12 23.53
N LEU A 418 12.21 16.40 23.57
CA LEU A 418 11.85 17.32 24.65
C LEU A 418 10.73 18.22 24.16
N ASP A 419 9.65 18.30 24.94
CA ASP A 419 8.59 19.29 24.75
C ASP A 419 8.37 20.09 26.05
N GLY A 420 7.76 21.27 25.94
CA GLY A 420 7.36 22.07 27.10
C GLY A 420 8.51 22.84 27.76
N GLY A 421 9.63 23.05 27.08
CA GLY A 421 10.67 23.99 27.53
C GLY A 421 10.29 25.45 27.25
N VAL A 422 11.09 26.40 27.73
CA VAL A 422 10.94 27.81 27.33
C VAL A 422 11.40 28.00 25.88
N GLY A 423 10.58 28.66 25.06
CA GLY A 423 10.90 28.87 23.64
C GLY A 423 12.22 29.61 23.46
N GLY A 424 13.01 29.22 22.46
CA GLY A 424 14.37 29.76 22.23
C GLY A 424 15.39 29.46 23.35
N GLY A 425 15.01 28.70 24.37
CA GLY A 425 15.86 28.34 25.51
C GLY A 425 17.01 27.41 25.12
N THR A 426 18.01 27.30 26.00
CA THR A 426 19.08 26.31 25.85
C THR A 426 18.78 25.10 26.72
N ALA A 427 18.77 23.91 26.12
CA ALA A 427 18.60 22.65 26.84
C ALA A 427 19.85 21.78 26.75
N ILE A 428 20.10 21.01 27.80
CA ILE A 428 21.20 20.05 27.89
C ILE A 428 20.58 18.66 28.07
N LEU A 429 20.76 17.80 27.07
CA LEU A 429 20.48 16.37 27.18
C LEU A 429 21.60 15.70 27.95
N LEU A 430 21.24 14.98 29.00
CA LEU A 430 22.11 14.09 29.76
C LEU A 430 21.71 12.65 29.45
N VAL A 431 22.67 11.81 29.06
CA VAL A 431 22.47 10.35 28.89
C VAL A 431 23.53 9.61 29.68
N SER A 432 23.11 8.59 30.42
CA SER A 432 23.96 7.74 31.25
C SER A 432 23.52 6.29 31.21
N LEU A 433 24.36 5.39 31.72
CA LEU A 433 24.06 3.99 31.96
C LEU A 433 23.48 3.74 33.37
N ARG A 434 23.30 4.80 34.18
CA ARG A 434 22.76 4.71 35.53
C ARG A 434 21.71 5.78 35.83
N LYS A 435 20.64 5.37 36.52
CA LYS A 435 19.73 6.28 37.20
C LYS A 435 20.45 6.90 38.40
N ALA A 436 20.07 8.12 38.75
CA ALA A 436 20.47 8.74 40.00
C ALA A 436 19.32 9.52 40.62
N SER A 437 19.53 10.03 41.82
CA SER A 437 18.63 10.98 42.49
C SER A 437 19.50 12.00 43.20
N LEU A 438 20.02 12.96 42.44
CA LEU A 438 21.01 13.93 42.90
C LEU A 438 20.38 15.32 43.02
N PRO A 439 20.65 16.07 44.10
CA PRO A 439 20.19 17.44 44.20
C PRO A 439 20.89 18.32 43.14
N LEU A 440 20.11 19.09 42.39
CA LEU A 440 20.60 20.04 41.39
C LEU A 440 19.73 21.30 41.41
N PHE A 441 20.30 22.45 41.78
CA PHE A 441 19.61 23.76 41.78
C PHE A 441 18.24 23.77 42.50
N GLY A 442 18.09 22.99 43.58
CA GLY A 442 16.82 22.88 44.32
C GLY A 442 15.85 21.82 43.77
N HIS A 443 16.25 21.10 42.73
CA HIS A 443 15.50 20.02 42.09
C HIS A 443 16.27 18.68 42.14
N THR A 444 15.69 17.64 41.53
CA THR A 444 16.31 16.30 41.48
C THR A 444 16.74 15.97 40.06
N MET A 445 18.05 15.79 39.86
CA MET A 445 18.60 15.15 38.67
C MET A 445 18.43 13.64 38.78
N LEU A 446 17.84 13.04 37.75
CA LEU A 446 17.39 11.65 37.71
C LEU A 446 18.39 10.70 37.01
N VAL A 447 19.51 11.24 36.55
CA VAL A 447 20.53 10.56 35.74
C VAL A 447 21.89 10.77 36.39
N ASP A 448 22.72 9.72 36.46
CA ASP A 448 24.08 9.82 37.02
C ASP A 448 25.01 10.58 36.06
N PRO A 449 25.61 11.71 36.46
CA PRO A 449 26.52 12.48 35.61
C PRO A 449 27.94 11.88 35.51
N THR A 450 28.20 10.70 36.08
CA THR A 450 29.52 10.00 36.09
C THR A 450 29.42 8.52 35.64
N PRO A 451 30.49 7.92 35.08
CA PRO A 451 30.93 7.85 33.66
C PRO A 451 30.18 6.78 32.79
N PRO A 452 30.53 6.58 31.48
CA PRO A 452 30.65 7.57 30.41
C PRO A 452 29.27 8.16 30.06
N ARG A 453 29.25 9.46 29.76
CA ARG A 453 28.06 10.27 29.51
C ARG A 453 28.05 10.81 28.08
N LEU A 454 26.88 10.81 27.46
CA LEU A 454 26.62 11.71 26.34
C LEU A 454 25.97 12.97 26.92
N MET A 455 26.62 14.12 26.71
CA MET A 455 26.03 15.42 26.99
C MET A 455 25.90 16.19 25.68
N ARG A 456 24.71 16.71 25.41
CA ARG A 456 24.44 17.47 24.18
C ARG A 456 23.62 18.71 24.48
N THR A 457 24.13 19.84 24.03
CA THR A 457 23.44 21.12 24.13
C THR A 457 22.61 21.36 22.88
N LEU A 458 21.36 21.77 23.07
CA LEU A 458 20.36 21.99 22.03
C LEU A 458 19.72 23.36 22.26
N ILE A 459 19.42 24.08 21.18
CA ILE A 459 18.60 25.29 21.24
C ILE A 459 17.16 24.87 20.95
N LEU A 460 16.25 25.25 21.83
CA LEU A 460 14.84 24.94 21.71
C LEU A 460 14.20 25.81 20.64
N SER A 461 13.28 25.20 19.90
CA SER A 461 12.38 25.89 18.98
C SER A 461 11.39 26.80 19.74
N GLY A 462 10.41 27.36 19.03
CA GLY A 462 9.37 28.22 19.62
C GLY A 462 9.80 29.68 19.81
N ALA A 463 8.81 30.53 20.08
CA ALA A 463 9.04 31.96 20.28
C ALA A 463 9.88 32.20 21.55
N PRO A 464 10.99 32.98 21.47
CA PRO A 464 11.88 33.21 22.60
C PRO A 464 11.16 33.70 23.87
N GLY A 465 11.41 33.03 24.99
CA GLY A 465 10.86 33.39 26.31
C GLY A 465 9.42 32.96 26.57
N VAL A 466 8.74 32.35 25.59
CA VAL A 466 7.36 31.86 25.79
C VAL A 466 7.38 30.53 26.54
N ALA A 467 6.66 30.49 27.68
CA ALA A 467 6.51 29.29 28.50
C ALA A 467 5.95 28.11 27.70
N GLY A 468 6.60 26.95 27.78
CA GLY A 468 6.14 25.71 27.16
C GLY A 468 6.22 25.65 25.63
N ALA A 469 6.64 26.72 24.95
CA ALA A 469 6.74 26.75 23.49
C ALA A 469 7.99 26.06 22.93
N GLY A 470 8.96 25.75 23.79
CA GLY A 470 10.23 25.15 23.42
C GLY A 470 10.17 23.64 23.24
N SER A 471 10.63 23.18 22.07
CA SER A 471 10.80 21.77 21.77
C SER A 471 12.14 21.51 21.07
N ALA A 472 12.70 20.32 21.27
CA ALA A 472 13.89 19.85 20.56
C ALA A 472 13.89 18.32 20.41
N THR A 473 14.44 17.84 19.30
CA THR A 473 14.59 16.41 19.02
C THR A 473 16.08 16.05 18.96
N PHE A 474 16.43 14.92 19.56
CA PHE A 474 17.77 14.36 19.52
C PHE A 474 17.73 12.98 18.83
N PRO A 475 17.97 12.93 17.51
CA PRO A 475 18.08 11.68 16.78
C PRO A 475 19.40 10.98 17.10
N LEU A 476 19.37 9.65 17.07
CA LEU A 476 20.59 8.83 17.09
C LEU A 476 21.00 8.44 15.67
N PRO A 477 22.30 8.33 15.37
CA PRO A 477 22.75 7.79 14.10
C PRO A 477 22.37 6.31 14.01
N ALA A 478 21.65 5.93 12.96
CA ALA A 478 21.39 4.54 12.62
C ALA A 478 22.26 4.08 11.44
N PRO A 479 22.68 2.80 11.42
CA PRO A 479 22.42 1.79 12.45
C PRO A 479 23.28 2.01 13.71
N LEU A 480 22.70 1.78 14.88
CA LEU A 480 23.44 1.77 16.14
C LEU A 480 24.32 0.51 16.23
N ALA A 481 25.45 0.63 16.92
CA ALA A 481 26.34 -0.52 17.11
C ALA A 481 25.61 -1.68 17.84
N PRO A 482 25.82 -2.95 17.45
CA PRO A 482 25.20 -4.11 18.09
C PRO A 482 25.40 -4.17 19.61
N SER A 483 26.48 -3.58 20.13
CA SER A 483 26.77 -3.49 21.57
C SER A 483 25.76 -2.67 22.37
N PHE A 484 24.87 -1.93 21.73
CA PHE A 484 23.80 -1.18 22.39
C PHE A 484 22.57 -2.04 22.71
N ALA A 485 22.39 -3.20 22.06
CA ALA A 485 21.25 -4.06 22.29
C ALA A 485 21.22 -4.56 23.75
N GLY A 486 20.04 -4.50 24.38
CA GLY A 486 19.79 -4.95 25.75
C GLY A 486 20.40 -4.06 26.85
N VAL A 487 21.13 -2.99 26.50
CA VAL A 487 21.72 -2.08 27.48
C VAL A 487 20.72 -0.96 27.82
N PRO A 488 20.38 -0.75 29.11
CA PRO A 488 19.49 0.34 29.51
C PRO A 488 20.24 1.68 29.53
N PHE A 489 19.68 2.66 28.83
CA PHE A 489 20.09 4.07 28.83
C PHE A 489 19.10 4.89 29.63
N TYR A 490 19.62 5.88 30.35
CA TYR A 490 18.85 6.80 31.17
C TYR A 490 19.11 8.22 30.70
N ALA A 491 18.04 8.91 30.33
CA ALA A 491 18.12 10.26 29.78
C ALA A 491 17.28 11.25 30.60
N GLN A 492 17.73 12.50 30.65
CA GLN A 492 16.98 13.62 31.21
C GLN A 492 17.45 14.91 30.53
N PHE A 493 16.53 15.84 30.29
CA PHE A 493 16.85 17.18 29.87
C PHE A 493 16.89 18.16 31.04
N ALA A 494 17.86 19.06 31.00
CA ALA A 494 17.90 20.26 31.81
C ALA A 494 17.79 21.48 30.91
N VAL A 495 16.74 22.28 31.07
CA VAL A 495 16.54 23.54 30.32
C VAL A 495 17.03 24.69 31.18
N LEU A 496 17.93 25.52 30.66
CA LEU A 496 18.32 26.76 31.31
C LEU A 496 17.13 27.71 31.26
N ASP A 497 16.55 27.96 32.43
CA ASP A 497 15.28 28.66 32.57
C ASP A 497 15.27 29.43 33.89
N SER A 498 15.52 30.74 33.81
CA SER A 498 15.53 31.63 34.97
C SER A 498 14.09 31.99 35.35
N SER A 499 13.53 31.25 36.31
CA SER A 499 12.14 31.38 36.73
C SER A 499 12.02 31.48 38.27
N PRO A 500 10.83 31.79 38.82
CA PRO A 500 10.59 31.74 40.26
C PRO A 500 10.82 30.36 40.88
N PHE A 501 10.88 29.29 40.07
CA PHE A 501 11.06 27.92 40.53
C PHE A 501 12.53 27.49 40.58
N GLY A 502 13.44 28.26 39.99
CA GLY A 502 14.87 27.93 39.91
C GLY A 502 15.51 28.49 38.64
N ASN A 503 16.80 28.18 38.45
CA ASN A 503 17.55 28.55 37.24
C ASN A 503 17.52 27.45 36.15
N VAL A 504 16.88 26.32 36.45
CA VAL A 504 16.74 25.19 35.53
C VAL A 504 15.34 24.59 35.65
N ALA A 505 14.75 24.25 34.51
CA ALA A 505 13.63 23.32 34.45
C ALA A 505 14.15 21.93 34.10
N LEU A 506 13.63 20.88 34.74
CA LEU A 506 14.08 19.51 34.50
C LEU A 506 12.93 18.69 33.91
N SER A 507 13.24 17.85 32.92
CA SER A 507 12.26 16.87 32.45
C SER A 507 12.11 15.70 33.42
N ASN A 508 11.10 14.86 33.19
CA ASN A 508 11.14 13.49 33.70
C ASN A 508 12.40 12.77 33.20
N GLY A 509 12.79 11.71 33.91
CA GLY A 509 13.75 10.74 33.41
C GLY A 509 13.09 9.84 32.38
N LEU A 510 13.88 9.34 31.45
CA LEU A 510 13.44 8.37 30.45
C LEU A 510 14.43 7.20 30.38
N GLN A 511 13.92 5.99 30.51
CA GLN A 511 14.70 4.76 30.39
C GLN A 511 14.41 4.13 29.02
N THR A 512 15.46 3.93 28.24
CA THR A 512 15.39 3.34 26.89
C THR A 512 16.29 2.10 26.85
N THR A 513 15.80 0.98 26.33
CA THR A 513 16.63 -0.20 26.06
C THR A 513 16.51 -0.53 24.59
N PHE A 514 17.63 -0.57 23.87
CA PHE A 514 17.58 -0.87 22.44
C PHE A 514 17.43 -2.37 22.22
N CYS A 515 16.63 -2.76 21.23
CA CYS A 515 16.53 -4.14 20.76
C CYS A 515 17.12 -4.28 19.36
N ASN A 516 17.32 -5.52 18.92
CA ASN A 516 17.80 -5.81 17.56
C ASN A 516 16.83 -5.37 16.47
#